data_AF-A0A7V5G5J6-F1
#
_entry.id   AF-A0A7V5G5J6-F1
#
_cell.length_a   1.000
_cell.length_b   1.000
_cell.length_c   1.000
_cell.angle_alpha   90.00
_cell.angle_beta   90.00
_cell.angle_gamma   90.00
#
_symmetry.space_group_name_H-M   'P 1'
#
loop_
_entity.id
_entity.type
_entity.pdbx_description
1 polymer ?
#
loop_
_entity_poly.entity_id
_entity_poly.type
_entity_poly.pdbx_seq_one_letter_code
_entity_poly.pdbx_strand_id
1 'polypeptide(L)' 'DKKTSISYLQRKLQIGYNRSANIIEQLQEMGVLSPPNNKGQREILL' A
#
# COMPACT_ATOMS: atom_id res chain seq x y z
N ASP A 1 10.96 -6.18 -7.62
CA ASP A 1 10.55 -4.94 -6.92
C ASP A 1 9.59 -5.23 -5.77
N LYS A 2 10.00 -4.99 -4.52
CA LYS A 2 9.13 -5.10 -3.33
C LYS A 2 8.40 -3.77 -3.06
N LYS A 3 7.64 -3.25 -4.04
CA LYS A 3 6.93 -1.97 -3.91
C LYS A 3 5.43 -2.15 -4.09
N THR A 4 4.65 -1.36 -3.36
CA THR A 4 3.20 -1.30 -3.49
C THR A 4 2.70 0.15 -3.47
N SER A 5 1.47 0.33 -3.94
CA SER A 5 0.73 1.60 -3.89
C SER A 5 -0.75 1.32 -3.73
N ILE A 6 -1.53 2.35 -3.38
CA ILE A 6 -2.98 2.26 -3.29
C ILE A 6 -3.56 1.80 -4.64
N SER A 7 -3.16 2.44 -5.74
CA SER A 7 -3.64 2.09 -7.08
C SER A 7 -3.22 0.68 -7.54
N TYR A 8 -2.09 0.17 -7.06
CA TYR A 8 -1.69 -1.22 -7.27
C TYR A 8 -2.67 -2.18 -6.59
N LEU A 9 -2.99 -1.96 -5.30
CA LEU A 9 -3.96 -2.79 -4.57
C LEU A 9 -5.36 -2.70 -5.17
N GLN A 10 -5.79 -1.52 -5.61
CA GLN A 10 -7.09 -1.34 -6.29
C GLN A 10 -7.24 -2.31 -7.46
N ARG A 11 -6.24 -2.37 -8.35
CA ARG A 11 -6.27 -3.26 -9.52
C ARG A 11 -6.09 -4.72 -9.15
N LYS A 12 -5.18 -5.02 -8.22
CA LYS A 12 -4.82 -6.39 -7.85
C LYS A 12 -5.96 -7.10 -7.11
N LEU A 13 -6.69 -6.37 -6.26
CA LEU A 13 -7.78 -6.89 -5.43
C LEU A 13 -9.17 -6.53 -5.96
N GLN A 14 -9.26 -5.73 -7.03
CA GLN A 14 -10.51 -5.26 -7.63
C GLN A 14 -11.42 -4.52 -6.63
N ILE A 15 -10.83 -3.62 -5.84
CA ILE A 15 -11.52 -2.84 -4.81
C ILE A 15 -11.37 -1.33 -5.04
N GLY A 16 -12.29 -0.56 -4.44
CA GLY A 16 -12.26 0.90 -4.50
C GLY A 16 -11.06 1.54 -3.82
N TYR A 17 -10.86 2.83 -4.08
CA TYR A 17 -9.74 3.63 -3.54
C TYR A 17 -9.71 3.60 -2.01
N ASN A 18 -10.83 3.90 -1.36
CA ASN A 18 -10.92 3.99 0.10
C ASN A 18 -10.54 2.66 0.77
N ARG A 19 -11.04 1.54 0.25
CA ARG A 19 -10.69 0.22 0.80
C ARG A 19 -9.19 -0.07 0.64
N SER A 20 -8.61 0.29 -0.50
CA SER A 20 -7.17 0.13 -0.74
C SER A 20 -6.33 1.03 0.17
N ALA A 21 -6.76 2.27 0.41
CA ALA A 21 -6.09 3.19 1.32
C ALA A 21 -6.08 2.66 2.76
N ASN A 22 -7.23 2.16 3.24
CA ASN A 22 -7.34 1.55 4.58
C ASN A 22 -6.42 0.33 4.73
N ILE A 23 -6.32 -0.52 3.70
CA ILE A 23 -5.42 -1.67 3.72
C ILE A 23 -3.95 -1.21 3.79
N ILE A 24 -3.57 -0.20 3.01
CA ILE A 24 -2.21 0.35 3.06
C ILE A 24 -1.88 0.90 4.45
N GLU A 25 -2.81 1.63 5.07
CA GLU A 25 -2.64 2.19 6.41
C GLU A 25 -2.45 1.09 7.46
N GLN A 26 -3.32 0.07 7.47
CA GLN A 26 -3.19 -1.08 8.38
C GLN A 26 -1.86 -1.82 8.18
N LEU A 27 -1.43 -2.05 6.94
CA LEU A 27 -0.15 -2.71 6.67
C LEU A 27 1.04 -1.86 7.12
N GLN A 28 0.95 -0.54 7.05
CA GLN A 28 1.97 0.37 7.57
C GLN A 28 2.01 0.34 9.10
N GLU A 29 0.86 0.37 9.77
CA GLU A 29 0.74 0.25 11.24
C GLU A 29 1.28 -1.09 11.76
N MET A 30 1.06 -2.17 11.03
CA MET A 30 1.61 -3.50 11.35
C MET A 30 3.11 -3.63 11.08
N GLY A 31 3.77 -2.60 10.54
CA GLY A 31 5.19 -2.62 10.20
C GLY A 31 5.53 -3.46 8.96
N VAL A 32 4.54 -3.78 8.11
CA VAL A 32 4.74 -4.54 6.86
C VAL A 32 5.20 -3.61 5.73
N LEU A 33 4.78 -2.35 5.75
CA LEU A 33 5.13 -1.34 4.74
C LEU A 33 5.98 -0.21 5.31
N SER A 34 6.90 0.30 4.50
CA SER A 34 7.61 1.54 4.76
C SER A 34 6.66 2.75 4.73
N PRO A 35 7.09 3.90 5.27
CA PRO A 35 6.45 5.19 4.98
C PRO A 35 6.37 5.45 3.46
N PRO A 36 5.40 6.26 2.99
CA PRO A 36 5.31 6.66 1.59
C PRO A 36 6.52 7.49 1.16
N ASN A 37 7.01 7.24 -0.06
CA ASN A 37 7.96 8.12 -0.73
C ASN A 37 7.23 9.31 -1.39
N ASN A 38 8.00 10.23 -2.02
CA ASN A 38 7.45 11.40 -2.73
C ASN A 38 6.48 11.06 -3.88
N LYS A 39 6.41 9.80 -4.32
CA LYS A 39 5.47 9.31 -5.35
C LYS A 39 4.29 8.53 -4.76
N GLY A 40 4.13 8.50 -3.43
CA GLY A 40 3.09 7.75 -2.74
C GLY A 40 3.28 6.23 -2.77
N GLN A 41 4.45 5.74 -3.21
CA GLN A 41 4.79 4.32 -3.19
C GLN A 41 5.40 3.94 -1.85
N ARG A 42 5.23 2.68 -1.47
CA ARG A 42 5.77 2.10 -0.23
C ARG A 42 6.55 0.83 -0.55
N GLU A 43 7.56 0.55 0.24
CA GLU A 43 8.35 -0.67 0.16
C GLU A 43 7.78 -1.72 1.12
N ILE A 44 7.80 -2.98 0.70
CA ILE A 44 7.38 -4.13 1.52
C ILE A 44 8.61 -4.60 2.30
N LEU A 45 8.50 -4.58 3.63
CA LEU A 45 9.61 -4.86 4.55
C LEU A 45 9.82 -6.35 4.83
N LEU A 46 8.85 -7.21 4.45
CA LEU A 46 8.92 -8.67 4.49
C LEU A 46 9.61 -9.23 3.24
#